data_AF-A0A7G6W0V2-F1
#
_entry.id   AF-A0A7G6W0V2-F1
#
_cell.length_a   1.000
_cell.length_b   1.000
_cell.length_c   1.000
_cell.angle_alpha   90.00
_cell.angle_beta   90.00
_cell.angle_gamma   90.00
#
_symmetry.space_group_name_H-M   'P 1'
#
loop_
_entity.id
_entity.type
_entity.pdbx_description
1 polymer ?
#
loop_
_entity_poly.entity_id
_entity_poly.type
_entity_poly.pdbx_seq_one_letter_code
_entity_poly.pdbx_strand_id
1 'polypeptide(L)'
;MFRSWLKISDRCEKCGLDYRFASPDDGPAFFSLCFVAFPLLFVVVWLQVSLGLPIPVLFLIGVPLMGLGCLLPLRPIKGWLVASQYVNNAIEAGTEKLWADMHAREDEARNDRLDS
;
A
#
# COMPACT_ATOMS: atom_id res chain seq x y z
N MET A 1 6.69 10.19 7.37
CA MET A 1 6.12 9.53 6.16
C MET A 1 4.96 8.60 6.52
N PHE A 2 5.11 7.61 7.42
CA PHE A 2 4.00 6.79 7.91
C PHE A 2 3.54 7.24 9.31
N ARG A 3 2.22 7.41 9.50
CA ARG A 3 1.59 7.82 10.78
C ARG A 3 0.98 6.64 11.55
N SER A 4 0.76 5.50 10.88
CA SER A 4 0.28 4.24 11.49
C SER A 4 0.91 3.03 10.79
N TRP A 5 0.37 1.82 11.00
CA TRP A 5 0.91 0.59 10.41
C TRP A 5 0.99 0.67 8.88
N LEU A 6 -0.05 1.18 8.23
CA LEU A 6 -0.11 1.36 6.77
C LEU A 6 -0.54 2.77 6.33
N LYS A 7 -0.84 3.66 7.29
CA LYS A 7 -1.36 5.02 7.00
C LYS A 7 -0.20 5.98 6.76
N ILE A 8 -0.22 6.67 5.63
CA ILE A 8 0.70 7.76 5.29
C ILE A 8 0.25 9.04 6.03
N SER A 9 1.21 9.87 6.42
CA SER A 9 0.96 11.20 6.97
C SER A 9 0.70 12.17 5.83
N ASP A 10 -0.26 13.09 5.95
CA ASP A 10 -0.60 14.04 4.88
C ASP A 10 0.54 15.02 4.58
N ARG A 11 1.38 15.32 5.58
CA ARG A 11 2.53 16.23 5.40
C ARG A 11 3.77 15.69 6.11
N CYS A 12 4.95 15.99 5.56
CA CYS A 12 6.23 15.70 6.17
C CYS A 12 6.60 16.76 7.21
N GLU A 13 6.89 16.35 8.45
CA GLU A 13 7.26 17.27 9.54
C GLU A 13 8.66 17.89 9.39
N LYS A 14 9.57 17.25 8.63
CA LYS A 14 10.93 17.76 8.43
C LYS A 14 11.10 18.66 7.20
N CYS A 15 10.47 18.32 6.07
CA CYS A 15 10.64 19.06 4.81
C CYS A 15 9.35 19.75 4.32
N GLY A 16 8.22 19.58 4.99
CA GLY A 16 6.96 20.22 4.62
C GLY A 16 6.28 19.64 3.37
N LEU A 17 6.84 18.59 2.77
CA LEU A 17 6.28 17.96 1.56
C LEU A 17 4.87 17.42 1.83
N ASP A 18 3.92 17.82 1.01
CA ASP A 18 2.53 17.39 1.05
C ASP A 18 2.40 16.04 0.32
N TYR A 19 1.98 14.97 1.00
CA TYR A 19 1.90 13.62 0.43
C TYR A 19 0.55 13.33 -0.25
N ARG A 20 -0.37 14.32 -0.34
CA ARG A 20 -1.69 14.17 -0.98
C ARG A 20 -1.64 13.81 -2.47
N PHE A 21 -0.49 14.02 -3.13
CA PHE A 21 -0.26 13.58 -4.51
C PHE A 21 -0.16 12.05 -4.66
N ALA A 22 0.17 11.34 -3.58
CA ALA A 22 0.37 9.90 -3.63
C ALA A 22 -0.92 9.20 -3.21
N SER A 23 -1.67 8.67 -4.18
CA SER A 23 -2.79 7.75 -3.98
C SER A 23 -2.40 6.29 -4.30
N PRO A 24 -1.46 5.66 -3.56
CA PRO A 24 -1.00 4.31 -3.85
C PRO A 24 -1.96 3.24 -3.28
N ASP A 25 -3.27 3.39 -3.43
CA ASP A 25 -4.22 2.54 -2.71
C ASP A 25 -4.30 1.11 -3.27
N ASP A 26 -4.20 0.94 -4.60
CA ASP A 26 -4.28 -0.38 -5.25
C ASP A 26 -2.94 -1.01 -5.65
N GLY A 27 -1.90 -0.20 -5.86
CA GLY A 27 -0.58 -0.66 -6.33
C GLY A 27 0.09 -1.69 -5.40
N PRO A 28 0.20 -1.43 -4.08
CA PRO A 28 0.89 -2.33 -3.16
C PRO A 28 0.27 -3.72 -3.05
N ALA A 29 -1.07 -3.80 -3.10
CA ALA A 29 -1.79 -5.06 -3.02
C ALA A 29 -1.57 -5.91 -4.28
N PHE A 30 -1.64 -5.30 -5.46
CA PHE A 30 -1.39 -5.98 -6.73
C PHE A 30 0.03 -6.54 -6.81
N PHE A 31 1.05 -5.72 -6.49
CA PHE A 31 2.44 -6.18 -6.50
C PHE A 31 2.71 -7.27 -5.47
N SER A 32 2.11 -7.17 -4.27
CA SER A 32 2.22 -8.23 -3.26
C SER A 32 1.60 -9.55 -3.75
N LEU A 33 0.47 -9.50 -4.47
CA LEU A 33 -0.18 -10.69 -5.00
C LEU A 33 0.68 -11.35 -6.09
N CYS A 34 1.17 -10.57 -7.06
CA CYS A 34 1.93 -11.10 -8.20
C CYS A 34 3.31 -11.62 -7.82
N PHE A 35 4.06 -10.85 -7.02
CA PHE A 35 5.45 -11.19 -6.73
C PHE A 35 5.63 -12.08 -5.50
N VAL A 36 4.65 -12.11 -4.59
CA VAL A 36 4.79 -12.83 -3.33
C VAL A 36 3.79 -13.96 -3.22
N ALA A 37 2.48 -13.67 -3.32
CA ALA A 37 1.47 -14.70 -3.14
C ALA A 37 1.54 -15.79 -4.22
N PHE A 38 1.70 -15.42 -5.49
CA PHE A 38 1.72 -16.37 -6.60
C PHE A 38 2.85 -17.42 -6.52
N PRO A 39 4.15 -17.03 -6.40
CA PRO A 39 5.23 -18.01 -6.27
C PRO A 39 5.14 -18.79 -4.96
N LEU A 40 4.72 -18.15 -3.87
CA LEU A 40 4.59 -18.81 -2.57
C LEU A 40 3.51 -19.89 -2.60
N LEU A 41 2.43 -19.69 -3.35
CA LEU A 41 1.34 -20.67 -3.51
C LEU A 41 1.84 -21.90 -4.27
N PHE A 42 2.66 -21.69 -5.31
CA PHE A 42 3.31 -22.78 -6.01
C PHE A 42 4.20 -23.62 -5.09
N VAL A 43 4.98 -22.98 -4.21
CA VAL A 43 5.82 -23.66 -3.22
C VAL A 43 4.98 -24.47 -2.22
N VAL A 44 3.87 -23.91 -1.74
CA VAL A 44 2.97 -24.59 -0.80
C VAL A 44 2.33 -25.84 -1.43
N VAL A 45 1.83 -25.73 -2.66
CA VAL A 45 1.26 -26.86 -3.39
C VAL A 45 2.33 -27.91 -3.73
N TRP A 46 3.51 -27.47 -4.15
CA TRP A 46 4.65 -28.36 -4.40
C TRP A 46 5.03 -29.17 -3.15
N LEU A 47 5.06 -28.53 -1.99
CA LEU A 47 5.33 -29.16 -0.71
C LEU A 47 4.25 -30.20 -0.36
N GLN A 48 2.98 -29.89 -0.61
CA GLN A 48 1.87 -30.83 -0.42
C GLN A 48 2.03 -32.09 -1.28
N VAL A 49 2.34 -31.92 -2.57
CA VAL A 49 2.49 -33.04 -3.53
C VAL A 49 3.74 -33.87 -3.20
N SER A 50 4.86 -33.21 -2.86
CA SER A 50 6.14 -33.89 -2.63
C SER A 50 6.20 -34.64 -1.29
N LEU A 51 5.58 -34.11 -0.23
CA LEU A 51 5.63 -34.70 1.11
C LEU A 51 4.35 -35.45 1.50
N GLY A 52 3.31 -35.46 0.66
CA GLY A 52 2.03 -36.08 0.98
C GLY A 52 1.38 -35.48 2.24
N LEU A 53 1.56 -34.17 2.44
CA LEU A 53 1.23 -33.52 3.70
C LEU A 53 -0.30 -33.54 3.96
N PRO A 54 -0.76 -33.93 5.16
CA PRO A 54 -2.17 -33.89 5.49
C PRO A 54 -2.70 -32.44 5.49
N ILE A 55 -3.93 -32.26 5.00
CA ILE A 55 -4.60 -30.96 4.84
C ILE A 55 -4.50 -30.02 6.05
N PRO A 56 -4.70 -30.45 7.32
CA PRO A 56 -4.58 -29.54 8.46
C PRO A 56 -3.17 -28.97 8.64
N VAL A 57 -2.12 -29.77 8.41
CA VAL A 57 -0.72 -29.32 8.53
C VAL A 57 -0.41 -28.32 7.43
N LEU A 58 -0.91 -28.57 6.22
CA LEU A 58 -0.79 -27.63 5.11
C LEU A 58 -1.47 -26.29 5.42
N PHE A 59 -2.68 -26.29 6.00
CA PHE A 59 -3.34 -25.05 6.41
C PHE A 59 -2.56 -24.32 7.50
N LEU A 60 -2.04 -25.06 8.49
CA LEU A 60 -1.31 -24.49 9.62
C LEU A 60 0.02 -23.85 9.21
N ILE A 61 0.64 -24.31 8.12
CA ILE A 61 1.86 -23.71 7.55
C ILE A 61 1.51 -22.67 6.48
N GLY A 62 0.59 -23.01 5.58
CA GLY A 62 0.22 -22.20 4.42
C GLY A 62 -0.45 -20.89 4.79
N VAL A 63 -1.37 -20.88 5.77
CA VAL A 63 -2.06 -19.66 6.21
C VAL A 63 -1.10 -18.63 6.81
N PRO A 64 -0.25 -18.96 7.81
CA PRO A 64 0.69 -17.97 8.32
C PRO A 64 1.76 -17.60 7.30
N LEU A 65 2.24 -18.54 6.48
CA LEU A 65 3.21 -18.24 5.43
C LEU A 65 2.64 -17.26 4.40
N MET A 66 1.41 -17.48 3.94
CA MET A 66 0.69 -16.56 3.04
C MET A 66 0.38 -15.22 3.69
N GLY A 67 -0.11 -15.24 4.93
CA GLY A 67 -0.45 -14.03 5.67
C GLY A 67 0.76 -13.14 5.89
N LEU A 68 1.85 -13.71 6.41
CA LEU A 68 3.11 -12.99 6.62
C LEU A 68 3.75 -12.60 5.28
N GLY A 69 3.74 -13.51 4.30
CA GLY A 69 4.26 -13.28 2.97
C GLY A 69 3.57 -12.12 2.27
N CYS A 70 2.26 -11.94 2.43
CA CYS A 70 1.58 -10.77 1.91
C CYS A 70 1.83 -9.54 2.79
N LEU A 71 1.60 -9.63 4.11
CA LEU A 71 1.61 -8.47 5.03
C LEU A 71 2.96 -7.75 5.16
N LEU A 72 4.06 -8.50 5.27
CA LEU A 72 5.39 -7.93 5.48
C LEU A 72 5.84 -7.00 4.34
N PRO A 73 5.72 -7.40 3.06
CA PRO A 73 6.15 -6.58 1.93
C PRO A 73 5.20 -5.42 1.58
N LEU A 74 3.94 -5.36 2.04
CA LEU A 74 3.08 -4.18 1.77
C LEU A 74 3.73 -2.87 2.25
N ARG A 75 4.45 -2.91 3.37
CA ARG A 75 5.11 -1.74 3.94
C ARG A 75 6.24 -1.17 3.05
N PRO A 76 7.27 -1.96 2.69
CA PRO A 76 8.32 -1.46 1.80
C PRO A 76 7.79 -1.13 0.42
N ILE A 77 6.84 -1.90 -0.13
CA ILE A 77 6.26 -1.61 -1.46
C ILE A 77 5.51 -0.27 -1.44
N LYS A 78 4.70 0.01 -0.41
CA LYS A 78 4.01 1.30 -0.28
C LYS A 78 5.00 2.45 -0.16
N GLY A 79 6.09 2.28 0.60
CA GLY A 79 7.14 3.29 0.71
C GLY A 79 7.86 3.55 -0.61
N TRP A 80 8.18 2.49 -1.34
CA TRP A 80 8.87 2.55 -2.62
C TRP A 80 7.99 3.19 -3.70
N LEU A 81 6.69 2.87 -3.74
CA LEU A 81 5.73 3.49 -4.65
C LEU A 81 5.62 5.00 -4.43
N VAL A 82 5.52 5.47 -3.19
CA VAL A 82 5.47 6.92 -2.92
C VAL A 82 6.75 7.62 -3.40
N ALA A 83 7.92 7.00 -3.18
CA ALA A 83 9.19 7.54 -3.66
C ALA A 83 9.27 7.57 -5.19
N SER A 84 8.78 6.54 -5.88
CA SER A 84 8.80 6.50 -7.35
C SER A 84 7.82 7.50 -7.97
N GLN A 85 6.64 7.70 -7.36
CA GLN A 85 5.68 8.73 -7.78
C GLN A 85 6.24 10.15 -7.59
N TYR A 86 6.97 10.38 -6.49
CA TYR A 86 7.67 11.65 -6.24
C TYR A 86 8.76 11.93 -7.28
N VAL A 87 9.61 10.93 -7.59
CA VAL A 87 10.67 11.09 -8.59
C VAL A 87 10.12 11.26 -10.01
N ASN A 88 9.03 10.54 -10.34
CA ASN A 88 8.45 10.56 -11.67
C ASN A 88 7.48 11.73 -11.91
N ASN A 89 7.26 12.61 -10.91
CA ASN A 89 6.26 13.69 -10.96
C ASN A 89 4.92 13.21 -11.53
N ALA A 90 4.44 12.08 -11.02
CA ALA A 90 3.20 11.46 -11.49
C ALA A 90 1.99 12.22 -10.94
N ILE A 91 1.86 13.47 -11.34
CA ILE A 91 0.62 14.25 -11.24
C ILE A 91 -0.11 13.98 -12.56
N GLU A 92 -1.38 13.57 -12.48
CA GLU A 92 -2.20 13.33 -13.67
C GLU A 92 -2.19 14.57 -14.57
N ALA A 93 -1.58 14.43 -15.76
CA ALA A 93 -1.53 15.51 -16.74
C ALA A 93 -2.95 15.87 -17.20
N GLY A 94 -3.38 17.11 -16.96
CA GLY A 94 -4.69 17.63 -17.35
C GLY A 94 -5.73 17.74 -16.22
N THR A 95 -5.50 17.14 -15.05
CA THR A 95 -6.45 17.21 -13.90
C THR A 95 -5.99 18.19 -12.82
N GLU A 96 -4.86 18.89 -13.01
CA GLU A 96 -4.24 19.78 -12.02
C GLU A 96 -5.20 20.82 -11.41
N LYS A 97 -6.07 21.43 -12.23
CA LYS A 97 -7.06 22.42 -11.78
C LYS A 97 -8.15 21.79 -10.92
N LEU A 98 -8.66 20.63 -11.32
CA LEU A 98 -9.67 19.89 -10.54
C LEU A 98 -9.12 19.44 -9.19
N TRP A 99 -7.87 18.98 -9.16
CA TRP A 99 -7.20 18.60 -7.92
C TRP A 99 -7.01 19.80 -6.98
N ALA A 100 -6.60 20.95 -7.51
CA ALA A 100 -6.49 22.19 -6.74
C ALA A 100 -7.84 22.61 -6.13
N ASP A 101 -8.92 22.57 -6.93
CA ASP A 101 -10.26 22.92 -6.47
C ASP A 101 -10.77 21.95 -5.39
N MET A 102 -10.57 20.63 -5.55
CA MET A 102 -10.96 19.66 -4.53
C MET A 102 -10.22 19.87 -3.20
N HIS A 103 -8.90 20.10 -3.27
CA HIS A 103 -8.12 20.33 -2.07
C HIS A 103 -8.50 21.62 -1.36
N ALA A 104 -8.83 22.69 -2.10
CA ALA A 104 -9.34 23.93 -1.55
C ALA A 104 -10.67 23.70 -0.79
N ARG A 105 -11.61 22.96 -1.37
CA ARG A 105 -12.88 22.62 -0.72
C ARG A 105 -12.73 21.75 0.51
N GLU A 106 -11.80 20.79 0.50
CA GLU A 106 -11.49 19.97 1.68
C GLU A 106 -10.86 20.80 2.82
N ASP A 107 -10.06 21.79 2.47
CA ASP A 107 -9.42 22.69 3.41
C ASP A 107 -10.44 23.65 4.04
N GLU A 108 -11.37 24.19 3.25
CA GLU A 108 -12.53 24.97 3.72
C GLU A 108 -13.40 24.15 4.68
N ALA A 109 -13.82 22.95 4.28
CA ALA A 109 -14.66 22.07 5.10
C ALA A 109 -13.94 21.58 6.38
N ARG A 110 -12.61 21.55 6.39
CA ARG A 110 -11.83 21.27 7.61
C ARG A 110 -11.79 22.48 8.53
N ASN A 111 -11.66 23.68 7.99
CA ASN A 111 -11.65 24.91 8.78
C ASN A 111 -13.01 25.15 9.46
N ASP A 112 -14.11 24.90 8.73
CA ASP A 112 -15.51 24.98 9.22
C ASP A 112 -15.87 23.91 10.30
N ARG A 113 -15.01 22.89 10.46
CA ARG A 113 -15.11 21.92 11.57
C ARG A 113 -14.27 22.29 12.79
N LEU A 114 -13.34 23.23 12.64
CA LEU A 114 -12.46 23.68 13.71
C LEU A 114 -13.02 24.92 14.43
N ASP A 115 -13.89 25.67 13.76
CA ASP A 115 -14.58 26.84 14.29
C ASP A 115 -15.97 26.55 14.91
N SER A 116 -16.46 25.30 14.77
CA SER A 116 -17.68 24.77 15.40
C SER A 116 -17.41 24.01 16.71
#